data_AF-X1JWW6-F1
#
_entry.id   AF-X1JWW6-F1
#
_cell.length_a   1.000
_cell.length_b   1.000
_cell.length_c   1.000
_cell.angle_alpha   90.00
_cell.angle_beta   90.00
_cell.angle_gamma   90.00
#
_symmetry.space_group_name_H-M   'P 1'
#
loop_
_entity.id
_entity.type
_entity.pdbx_description
1 polymer ?
#
loop_
_entity_poly.entity_id
_entity_poly.type
_entity_poly.pdbx_seq_one_letter_code
_entity_poly.pdbx_strand_id
1 'polypeptide(L)'
;MDMKSNNENSNSKIMKSSLNGLAKAAIYIWRNQKALIALIAMVIVFAFISEHFFTVGNLLNVSRQTAILALLAAGMSLVILVGDIDLSIGANAAFCGVMAAFLLKRGVGTPFTFLIILILGMLIGYINGIIVTKIKVPFFYCYSGNDEHSYRGRFFDNRWLP
;
A
#
# COMPACT_ATOMS: atom_id res chain seq x y z
N MET A 1 -42.10 24.10 -43.88
CA MET A 1 -42.41 23.13 -42.80
C MET A 1 -41.11 22.65 -42.12
N ASP A 2 -40.06 23.48 -42.07
CA ASP A 2 -38.68 22.98 -42.06
C ASP A 2 -37.87 23.31 -40.80
N MET A 3 -38.44 24.06 -39.86
CA MET A 3 -37.74 24.43 -38.62
C MET A 3 -37.68 23.30 -37.58
N LYS A 4 -38.64 22.35 -37.59
CA LYS A 4 -38.65 21.21 -36.66
C LYS A 4 -37.59 20.15 -37.02
N SER A 5 -37.48 19.83 -38.31
CA SER A 5 -36.53 18.86 -38.86
C SER A 5 -35.06 19.21 -38.56
N ASN A 6 -34.70 20.50 -38.68
CA ASN A 6 -33.32 20.95 -38.45
C ASN A 6 -32.91 20.94 -36.97
N ASN A 7 -33.88 21.16 -36.06
CA ASN A 7 -33.66 21.12 -34.61
C ASN A 7 -33.46 19.68 -34.10
N GLU A 8 -34.21 18.70 -34.64
CA GLU A 8 -34.04 17.28 -34.31
C GLU A 8 -32.66 16.74 -34.75
N ASN A 9 -32.17 17.15 -35.93
CA ASN A 9 -30.84 16.78 -36.40
C ASN A 9 -29.70 17.38 -35.55
N SER A 10 -29.84 18.62 -35.09
CA SER A 10 -28.86 19.26 -34.18
C SER A 10 -28.79 18.55 -32.83
N ASN A 11 -29.94 18.27 -32.21
CA ASN A 11 -30.02 17.59 -30.92
C ASN A 11 -29.46 16.16 -30.99
N SER A 12 -29.68 15.44 -32.09
CA SER A 12 -29.11 14.10 -32.27
C SER A 12 -27.58 14.09 -32.35
N LYS A 13 -26.98 15.11 -32.98
CA LYS A 13 -25.51 15.27 -33.05
C LYS A 13 -24.91 15.62 -31.70
N ILE A 14 -25.54 16.54 -30.97
CA ILE A 14 -25.12 16.93 -29.61
C ILE A 14 -25.20 15.72 -28.68
N MET A 15 -26.28 14.94 -28.75
CA MET A 15 -26.47 13.74 -27.94
C MET A 15 -25.45 12.64 -28.26
N LYS A 16 -25.18 12.38 -29.55
CA LYS A 16 -24.13 11.41 -29.98
C LYS A 16 -22.71 11.86 -29.60
N SER A 17 -22.42 13.16 -29.68
CA SER A 17 -21.15 13.74 -29.23
C SER A 17 -20.92 13.53 -27.72
N SER A 18 -21.94 13.82 -26.91
CA SER A 18 -21.92 13.60 -25.46
C SER A 18 -21.74 12.11 -25.12
N LEU A 19 -22.49 11.22 -25.79
CA LEU A 19 -22.35 9.76 -25.64
C LEU A 19 -20.93 9.26 -25.94
N ASN A 20 -20.30 9.78 -27.00
CA ASN A 20 -18.92 9.43 -27.35
C ASN A 20 -17.90 9.98 -26.34
N GLY A 21 -18.15 11.13 -25.73
CA GLY A 21 -17.33 11.70 -24.66
C GLY A 21 -17.39 10.88 -23.38
N LEU A 22 -18.61 10.48 -22.96
CA LEU A 22 -18.82 9.62 -21.80
C LEU A 22 -18.22 8.22 -22.00
N ALA A 23 -18.35 7.65 -23.20
CA ALA A 23 -17.74 6.36 -23.54
C ALA A 23 -16.21 6.42 -23.49
N LYS A 24 -15.60 7.49 -24.01
CA LYS A 24 -14.14 7.69 -23.92
C LYS A 24 -13.66 7.90 -22.47
N ALA A 25 -14.41 8.67 -21.68
CA ALA A 25 -14.11 8.86 -20.25
C ALA A 25 -14.20 7.55 -19.47
N ALA A 26 -15.23 6.74 -19.73
CA ALA A 26 -15.37 5.41 -19.15
C ALA A 26 -14.17 4.52 -19.53
N ILE A 27 -13.82 4.43 -20.81
CA ILE A 27 -12.68 3.63 -21.27
C ILE A 27 -11.37 4.10 -20.63
N TYR A 28 -11.18 5.42 -20.47
CA TYR A 28 -10.00 5.99 -19.81
C TYR A 28 -9.91 5.59 -18.34
N ILE A 29 -11.01 5.66 -17.58
CA ILE A 29 -11.08 5.24 -16.17
C ILE A 29 -10.82 3.73 -16.06
N TRP A 30 -11.45 2.92 -16.92
CA TRP A 30 -11.23 1.47 -16.99
C TRP A 30 -9.78 1.09 -17.26
N ARG A 31 -9.07 1.87 -18.06
CA ARG A 31 -7.68 1.59 -18.41
C ARG A 31 -6.70 2.02 -17.33
N ASN A 32 -6.97 3.14 -16.66
CA ASN A 32 -6.02 3.75 -15.71
C ASN A 32 -6.27 3.38 -14.25
N GLN A 33 -7.48 2.92 -13.88
CA GLN A 33 -7.88 2.63 -12.50
C GLN A 33 -8.34 1.18 -12.30
N LYS A 34 -7.65 0.23 -12.95
CA LYS A 34 -7.99 -1.21 -12.90
C LYS A 34 -8.09 -1.74 -11.47
N ALA A 35 -7.16 -1.34 -10.59
CA ALA A 35 -7.16 -1.76 -9.19
C ALA A 35 -8.37 -1.23 -8.41
N LEU A 36 -8.73 0.04 -8.59
CA LEU A 36 -9.88 0.65 -7.92
C LEU A 36 -11.20 0.02 -8.40
N ILE A 37 -11.34 -0.21 -9.70
CA ILE A 37 -12.51 -0.86 -10.29
C ILE A 37 -12.63 -2.31 -9.78
N ALA A 38 -11.52 -3.05 -9.76
CA ALA A 38 -11.48 -4.40 -9.20
C ALA A 38 -11.87 -4.42 -7.72
N LEU A 39 -11.40 -3.44 -6.93
CA LEU A 39 -11.76 -3.29 -5.52
C LEU A 39 -13.27 -3.05 -5.37
N ILE A 40 -13.84 -2.09 -6.09
CA ILE A 40 -15.28 -1.77 -6.02
C ILE A 40 -16.12 -2.98 -6.43
N ALA A 41 -15.75 -3.66 -7.52
CA ALA A 41 -16.44 -4.86 -7.97
C ALA A 41 -16.39 -5.97 -6.90
N MET A 42 -15.23 -6.20 -6.27
CA MET A 42 -15.10 -7.15 -5.17
C MET A 42 -15.97 -6.79 -3.97
N VAL A 43 -15.99 -5.52 -3.56
CA VAL A 43 -16.81 -5.04 -2.45
C VAL A 43 -18.29 -5.31 -2.71
N ILE A 44 -18.77 -5.02 -3.92
CA ILE A 44 -20.17 -5.28 -4.32
C ILE A 44 -20.45 -6.79 -4.27
N VAL A 45 -19.60 -7.61 -4.88
CA VAL A 45 -19.80 -9.06 -4.93
C VAL A 45 -19.85 -9.65 -3.51
N PHE A 46 -18.90 -9.30 -2.64
CA PHE A 46 -18.88 -9.81 -1.27
C PHE A 46 -19.97 -9.22 -0.37
N ALA A 47 -20.42 -7.99 -0.64
CA ALA A 47 -21.56 -7.40 0.03
C ALA A 47 -22.85 -8.20 -0.17
N PHE A 48 -23.05 -8.79 -1.35
CA PHE A 48 -24.23 -9.60 -1.65
C PHE A 48 -24.06 -11.09 -1.33
N ILE A 49 -22.84 -11.63 -1.39
CA ILE A 49 -22.58 -13.05 -1.16
C ILE A 49 -22.38 -13.36 0.33
N SER A 50 -21.79 -12.45 1.10
CA SER A 50 -21.41 -12.71 2.49
C SER A 50 -22.21 -11.83 3.46
N GLU A 51 -23.04 -12.48 4.27
CA GLU A 51 -23.76 -11.84 5.39
C GLU A 51 -22.79 -11.23 6.42
N HIS A 52 -21.55 -11.71 6.46
CA HIS A 52 -20.53 -11.23 7.39
C HIS A 52 -19.79 -9.98 6.91
N PHE A 53 -19.88 -9.61 5.63
CA PHE A 53 -19.07 -8.55 5.05
C PHE A 53 -19.26 -7.19 5.74
N PHE A 54 -20.51 -6.79 5.98
CA PHE A 54 -20.86 -5.54 6.66
C PHE A 54 -21.05 -5.68 8.18
N THR A 55 -20.70 -6.82 8.77
CA THR A 55 -20.80 -6.95 10.23
C THR A 55 -19.79 -6.03 10.91
N VAL A 56 -20.21 -5.44 12.04
CA VAL A 56 -19.34 -4.58 12.86
C VAL A 56 -18.07 -5.34 13.27
N GLY A 57 -18.17 -6.63 13.56
CA GLY A 57 -17.02 -7.49 13.88
C GLY A 57 -16.01 -7.59 12.73
N ASN A 58 -16.47 -7.85 11.50
CA ASN A 58 -15.59 -7.89 10.33
C ASN A 58 -14.97 -6.52 10.04
N LEU A 59 -15.76 -5.45 10.11
CA LEU A 59 -15.29 -4.10 9.84
C LEU A 59 -14.24 -3.64 10.87
N LEU A 60 -14.45 -3.95 12.16
CA LEU A 60 -13.46 -3.70 13.21
C LEU A 60 -12.20 -4.55 13.04
N ASN A 61 -12.34 -5.80 12.59
CA ASN A 61 -11.18 -6.67 12.36
C ASN A 61 -10.32 -6.16 11.19
N VAL A 62 -10.94 -5.82 10.06
CA VAL A 62 -10.26 -5.22 8.90
C VAL A 62 -9.62 -3.89 9.30
N SER A 63 -10.36 -3.00 9.95
CA SER A 63 -9.84 -1.70 10.39
C SER A 63 -8.64 -1.84 11.32
N ARG A 64 -8.66 -2.81 12.25
CA ARG A 64 -7.53 -3.08 13.15
C ARG A 64 -6.31 -3.57 12.40
N GLN A 65 -6.47 -4.48 11.44
CA GLN A 65 -5.38 -4.99 10.61
C GLN A 65 -4.79 -3.87 9.74
N THR A 66 -5.63 -3.06 9.10
CA THR A 66 -5.20 -1.91 8.31
C THR A 66 -4.48 -0.86 9.16
N ALA A 67 -4.96 -0.57 10.37
CA ALA A 67 -4.31 0.37 11.28
C ALA A 67 -2.88 -0.06 11.66
N ILE A 68 -2.67 -1.36 11.93
CA ILE A 68 -1.34 -1.91 12.23
C ILE A 68 -0.41 -1.74 11.02
N LEU A 69 -0.89 -2.09 9.82
CA LEU A 69 -0.11 -1.93 8.58
C LEU A 69 0.20 -0.47 8.26
N ALA A 70 -0.75 0.44 8.48
CA ALA A 70 -0.57 1.87 8.27
C ALA A 70 0.48 2.45 9.22
N LEU A 71 0.47 2.04 10.49
CA LEU A 71 1.48 2.45 11.48
C LEU A 71 2.87 1.96 11.08
N LEU A 72 2.99 0.69 10.66
CA LEU A 72 4.25 0.13 10.15
C LEU A 72 4.73 0.87 8.89
N ALA A 73 3.84 1.13 7.94
CA ALA A 73 4.16 1.85 6.71
C ALA A 73 4.60 3.29 6.97
N ALA A 74 3.98 3.99 7.93
CA ALA A 74 4.40 5.32 8.36
C ALA A 74 5.82 5.29 8.95
N GLY A 75 6.12 4.30 9.78
CA GLY A 75 7.47 4.08 10.32
C GLY A 75 8.50 3.79 9.23
N MET A 76 8.19 2.89 8.29
CA MET A 76 9.07 2.58 7.15
C MET A 76 9.28 3.78 6.22
N SER A 77 8.29 4.66 6.07
CA SER A 77 8.43 5.87 5.24
C SER A 77 9.55 6.79 5.73
N LEU A 78 9.72 6.94 7.05
CA LEU A 78 10.83 7.70 7.63
C LEU A 78 12.19 7.06 7.33
N VAL A 79 12.27 5.72 7.31
CA VAL A 79 13.51 4.99 7.01
C VAL A 79 13.88 5.12 5.53
N ILE A 80 12.89 4.98 4.65
CA ILE A 80 13.08 5.15 3.19
C ILE A 80 13.56 6.57 2.86
N LEU A 81 13.08 7.60 3.56
CA LEU A 81 13.54 8.99 3.37
C LEU A 81 15.03 9.17 3.69
N VAL A 82 15.60 8.35 4.56
CA VAL A 82 17.05 8.34 4.89
C VAL A 82 17.85 7.59 3.82
N GLY A 83 17.19 6.98 2.82
CA GLY A 83 17.81 6.26 1.72
C GLY A 83 18.14 4.80 2.03
N ASP A 84 17.55 4.26 3.10
CA ASP A 84 17.74 2.87 3.53
C ASP A 84 16.42 2.09 3.39
N ILE A 85 16.50 0.83 2.96
CA ILE A 85 15.33 -0.06 2.85
C ILE A 85 15.48 -1.11 3.94
N ASP A 86 15.25 -0.69 5.18
CA ASP A 86 15.40 -1.58 6.33
C ASP A 86 14.21 -2.56 6.42
N LEU A 87 14.46 -3.82 6.02
CA LEU A 87 13.50 -4.91 6.19
C LEU A 87 13.40 -5.39 7.66
N SER A 88 14.28 -4.90 8.56
CA SER A 88 14.32 -5.34 9.96
C SER A 88 13.05 -4.97 10.74
N ILE A 89 12.32 -3.91 10.35
CA ILE A 89 11.02 -3.56 10.95
C ILE A 89 9.99 -4.66 10.75
N GLY A 90 9.96 -5.28 9.56
CA GLY A 90 9.07 -6.40 9.27
C GLY A 90 9.45 -7.65 10.08
N ALA A 91 10.75 -7.94 10.18
CA ALA A 91 11.26 -9.06 10.97
C ALA A 91 10.97 -8.87 12.48
N ASN A 92 11.11 -7.64 13.00
CA ASN A 92 10.82 -7.32 14.40
C ASN A 92 9.32 -7.49 14.71
N ALA A 93 8.44 -7.01 13.82
CA ALA A 93 7.00 -7.18 13.97
C ALA A 93 6.59 -8.67 13.96
N ALA A 94 7.16 -9.47 13.05
CA ALA A 94 6.94 -10.91 12.99
C ALA A 94 7.44 -11.63 14.27
N PHE A 95 8.64 -11.30 14.74
CA PHE A 95 9.22 -11.84 15.97
C PHE A 95 8.33 -11.54 17.18
N CYS A 96 7.90 -10.29 17.34
CA CYS A 96 7.00 -9.88 18.41
C CYS A 96 5.67 -10.66 18.36
N GLY A 97 5.11 -10.89 17.16
CA GLY A 97 3.90 -11.69 16.98
C GLY A 97 4.07 -13.16 17.41
N VAL A 98 5.17 -13.80 17.00
CA VAL A 98 5.47 -15.19 17.38
C VAL A 98 5.70 -15.31 18.89
N MET A 99 6.45 -14.39 19.50
CA MET A 99 6.65 -14.39 20.95
C MET A 99 5.36 -14.11 21.72
N ALA A 100 4.51 -13.21 21.25
CA ALA A 100 3.21 -12.97 21.87
C ALA A 100 2.35 -14.26 21.87
N ALA A 101 2.27 -14.94 20.73
CA ALA A 101 1.55 -16.21 20.61
C ALA A 101 2.14 -17.29 21.51
N PHE A 102 3.47 -17.37 21.60
CA PHE A 102 4.17 -18.33 22.45
C PHE A 102 3.90 -18.09 23.95
N LEU A 103 3.94 -16.84 24.42
CA LEU A 103 3.68 -16.48 25.81
C LEU A 103 2.22 -16.75 26.19
N LEU A 104 1.27 -16.38 25.32
CA LEU A 104 -0.15 -16.68 25.52
C LEU A 104 -0.40 -18.20 25.58
N LYS A 105 0.26 -18.98 24.71
CA LYS A 105 0.15 -20.45 24.73
C LYS A 105 0.69 -21.08 26.02
N ARG A 106 1.67 -20.43 26.67
CA ARG A 106 2.20 -20.84 27.98
C ARG A 106 1.33 -20.38 29.16
N GLY A 107 0.19 -19.74 28.91
CA GLY A 107 -0.73 -19.27 29.95
C GLY A 107 -0.29 -17.96 30.60
N VAL A 108 0.66 -17.24 30.03
CA VAL A 108 0.99 -15.89 30.50
C VAL A 108 -0.20 -14.99 30.22
N GLY A 109 -0.73 -14.33 31.26
CA GLY A 109 -1.89 -13.45 31.14
C GLY A 109 -1.70 -12.38 30.05
N THR A 110 -2.78 -12.01 29.35
CA THR A 110 -2.76 -11.05 28.25
C THR A 110 -2.07 -9.71 28.61
N PRO A 111 -2.31 -9.10 29.79
CA PRO A 111 -1.65 -7.84 30.15
C PRO A 111 -0.12 -7.98 30.30
N PHE A 112 0.34 -9.09 30.85
CA PHE A 112 1.77 -9.36 31.04
C PHE A 112 2.46 -9.64 29.72
N THR A 113 1.81 -10.42 28.84
CA THR A 113 2.33 -10.67 27.48
C THR A 113 2.51 -9.36 26.72
N PHE A 114 1.52 -8.45 26.78
CA PHE A 114 1.62 -7.14 26.14
C PHE A 114 2.83 -6.34 26.64
N LEU A 115 3.03 -6.23 27.96
CA LEU A 115 4.16 -5.51 28.54
C LEU A 115 5.52 -6.09 28.12
N ILE A 116 5.65 -7.42 28.16
CA ILE A 116 6.90 -8.11 27.79
C ILE A 116 7.23 -7.85 26.32
N ILE A 117 6.25 -7.99 25.43
CA ILE A 117 6.44 -7.79 23.99
C ILE A 117 6.72 -6.32 23.66
N LEU A 118 6.07 -5.38 24.36
CA LEU A 118 6.32 -3.96 24.18
C LEU A 118 7.79 -3.61 24.52
N ILE A 119 8.29 -4.11 25.65
CA ILE A 119 9.68 -3.86 26.07
C ILE A 119 10.67 -4.52 25.09
N LEU A 120 10.42 -5.77 24.70
CA LEU A 120 11.26 -6.50 23.74
C LEU A 120 11.31 -5.80 22.38
N GLY A 121 10.15 -5.41 21.85
CA GLY A 121 10.04 -4.74 20.56
C GLY A 121 10.73 -3.37 20.56
N MET A 122 10.62 -2.60 21.65
CA MET A 122 11.34 -1.34 21.81
C MET A 122 12.86 -1.56 21.87
N LEU A 123 13.32 -2.55 22.64
CA LEU A 123 14.75 -2.83 22.81
C LEU A 123 15.39 -3.25 21.48
N ILE A 124 14.75 -4.20 20.77
CA ILE A 124 15.22 -4.68 19.47
C ILE A 124 15.18 -3.56 18.43
N GLY A 125 14.08 -2.79 18.39
CA GLY A 125 13.95 -1.65 17.47
C GLY A 125 15.00 -0.57 17.73
N TYR A 126 15.29 -0.27 19.00
CA TYR A 126 16.32 0.70 19.38
C TYR A 126 17.72 0.24 18.95
N ILE A 127 18.07 -1.02 19.21
CA ILE A 127 19.34 -1.60 18.79
C ILE A 127 19.46 -1.58 17.27
N ASN A 128 18.43 -2.01 16.54
CA ASN A 128 18.42 -2.00 15.09
C ASN A 128 18.57 -0.58 14.53
N GLY A 129 17.88 0.41 15.11
CA GLY A 129 18.01 1.82 14.71
C GLY A 129 19.42 2.37 14.91
N ILE A 130 20.11 2.00 16.00
CA ILE A 130 21.52 2.39 16.21
C ILE A 130 22.44 1.71 15.19
N ILE A 131 22.20 0.42 14.92
CA ILE A 131 23.02 -0.34 13.96
C ILE A 131 22.88 0.26 12.57
N VAL A 132 21.66 0.52 12.11
CA VAL A 132 21.38 1.13 10.79
C VAL A 132 21.98 2.53 10.67
N THR A 133 21.84 3.37 11.70
CA THR A 133 22.41 4.72 11.67
C THR A 133 23.95 4.75 11.67
N LYS A 134 24.61 3.72 12.23
CA LYS A 134 26.07 3.60 12.27
C LYS A 134 26.65 2.85 11.07
N ILE A 135 25.97 1.82 10.60
CA ILE A 135 26.37 1.00 9.46
C ILE A 135 25.66 1.56 8.23
N LYS A 136 26.31 2.55 7.59
CA LYS A 136 25.91 3.05 6.27
C LYS A 136 26.18 1.97 5.23
N VAL A 137 25.35 0.92 5.17
CA VAL A 137 25.32 0.03 4.01
C VAL A 137 24.45 0.70 2.94
N PRO A 138 25.03 1.26 1.87
CA PRO A 138 24.24 1.84 0.80
C PRO A 138 23.36 0.74 0.20
N PHE A 139 22.05 0.96 0.22
CA PHE A 139 21.11 0.10 -0.47
C PHE A 139 21.40 0.21 -1.98
N PHE A 140 21.78 -0.92 -2.60
CA PHE A 140 21.87 -1.22 -4.05
C PHE A 140 23.22 -1.72 -4.62
N TYR A 141 24.21 -2.21 -3.86
CA TYR A 141 25.38 -2.86 -4.51
C TYR A 141 25.09 -4.19 -5.25
N CYS A 142 23.85 -4.73 -5.20
CA CYS A 142 23.55 -6.09 -5.69
C CYS A 142 22.42 -6.23 -6.71
N TYR A 143 21.74 -5.16 -7.16
CA TYR A 143 20.65 -5.33 -8.15
C TYR A 143 21.15 -5.40 -9.61
N SER A 144 22.38 -4.96 -9.90
CA SER A 144 23.02 -5.14 -11.20
C SER A 144 24.30 -5.94 -11.00
N GLY A 145 24.26 -7.23 -11.32
CA GLY A 145 25.48 -7.95 -11.65
C GLY A 145 26.13 -7.25 -12.84
N ASN A 146 27.42 -6.89 -12.68
CA ASN A 146 28.19 -5.89 -13.41
C ASN A 146 27.70 -4.47 -13.05
N ASP A 147 28.46 -3.64 -12.33
CA ASP A 147 29.64 -2.96 -12.85
C ASP A 147 30.55 -2.46 -11.70
N GLU A 148 31.84 -2.82 -11.70
CA GLU A 148 32.80 -2.49 -10.63
C GLU A 148 33.25 -1.01 -10.55
N HIS A 149 32.70 -0.10 -11.37
CA HIS A 149 33.30 1.23 -11.57
C HIS A 149 32.36 2.43 -11.53
N SER A 150 31.24 2.40 -10.81
CA SER A 150 30.29 3.54 -10.85
C SER A 150 29.69 3.99 -9.53
N TYR A 151 30.53 4.18 -8.52
CA TYR A 151 30.17 4.81 -7.25
C TYR A 151 30.39 6.33 -7.22
N ARG A 152 30.36 7.00 -8.38
CA ARG A 152 30.37 8.47 -8.47
C ARG A 152 29.18 8.96 -9.31
N GLY A 153 28.12 9.39 -8.63
CA GLY A 153 27.29 10.52 -9.07
C GLY A 153 26.20 10.29 -10.12
N ARG A 154 25.73 9.08 -10.41
CA ARG A 154 24.73 8.84 -11.47
C ARG A 154 23.26 8.83 -11.05
N PHE A 155 22.90 9.45 -9.92
CA PHE A 155 21.49 9.63 -9.54
C PHE A 155 20.79 10.80 -10.27
N PHE A 156 21.54 11.67 -10.95
CA PHE A 156 21.02 12.81 -11.71
C PHE A 156 21.42 12.79 -13.19
N ASP A 157 21.76 11.63 -13.74
CA ASP A 157 22.01 11.57 -15.18
C ASP A 157 20.68 11.51 -15.94
N ASN A 158 20.56 12.36 -16.95
CA ASN A 158 19.34 12.59 -17.72
C ASN A 158 19.12 11.52 -18.80
N ARG A 159 19.69 10.31 -18.68
CA ARG A 159 19.60 9.26 -19.72
C ARG A 159 18.26 8.49 -19.74
N TRP A 160 17.23 9.01 -19.05
CA TRP A 160 15.87 8.45 -19.00
C TRP A 160 14.84 9.25 -19.82
N LEU A 161 15.26 10.28 -20.56
CA LEU A 161 14.41 10.94 -21.53
C LEU A 161 14.69 10.33 -22.92
N PRO A 162 13.65 9.84 -23.63
CA PRO A 162 13.79 9.26 -24.97
C PRO A 162 14.28 10.28 -26.02
#